data_AF-A0A7J6HBA8-F1
#
_entry.id   AF-A0A7J6HBA8-F1
#
_cell.length_a   1.000
_cell.length_b   1.000
_cell.length_c   1.000
_cell.angle_alpha   90.00
_cell.angle_beta   90.00
_cell.angle_gamma   90.00
#
_symmetry.space_group_name_H-M   'P 1'
#
loop_
_entity.id
_entity.type
_entity.pdbx_description
1 polymer ?
#
loop_
_entity_poly.entity_id
_entity_poly.type
_entity_poly.pdbx_seq_one_letter_code
_entity_poly.pdbx_strand_id
1 'polypeptide(L)' 'MFEHSIEQMRLMVQGTTNDKELAKELKSMGLSVDDQLDVLTYMLKKPEYVATFKSIDGEIREAFVTRVLREVRSSR' A
#
# COMPACT_ATOMS: atom_id res chain seq x y z
N MET A 1 -20.50 16.22 -12.95
CA MET A 1 -19.59 17.23 -12.37
C MET A 1 -19.40 17.08 -10.85
N PHE A 2 -20.35 16.54 -10.09
CA PHE A 2 -20.20 16.31 -8.63
C PHE A 2 -19.43 15.04 -8.25
N GLU A 3 -19.53 13.96 -9.04
CA GLU A 3 -18.86 12.68 -8.72
C GLU A 3 -17.32 12.78 -8.76
N HIS A 4 -16.78 13.60 -9.67
CA HIS A 4 -15.34 13.81 -9.79
C HIS A 4 -14.76 14.56 -8.57
N SER A 5 -15.54 15.45 -7.95
CA SER A 5 -15.13 16.14 -6.71
C SER A 5 -15.11 15.21 -5.51
N ILE A 6 -16.04 14.24 -5.41
CA ILE A 6 -16.06 13.27 -4.32
C ILE A 6 -14.88 12.29 -4.45
N GLU A 7 -14.56 11.85 -5.66
CA GLU A 7 -13.42 10.97 -5.92
C GLU A 7 -12.10 11.64 -5.53
N GLN A 8 -11.89 12.91 -5.91
CA GLN A 8 -10.68 13.66 -5.55
C GLN A 8 -10.58 13.95 -4.05
N MET A 9 -11.70 14.25 -3.38
CA MET A 9 -11.72 14.42 -1.92
C MET A 9 -11.46 13.09 -1.19
N ARG A 10 -11.99 11.98 -1.71
CA ARG A 10 -11.75 10.63 -1.18
C ARG A 10 -10.29 10.22 -1.34
N LEU A 11 -9.66 10.52 -2.47
CA LEU A 11 -8.23 10.33 -2.69
C LEU A 11 -7.37 11.18 -1.74
N MET A 12 -7.76 12.43 -1.47
CA MET A 12 -7.06 13.30 -0.50
C MET A 12 -7.22 12.88 0.97
N VAL A 13 -8.40 12.41 1.37
CA VAL A 13 -8.67 11.94 2.74
C VAL A 13 -8.10 10.53 2.97
N GLN A 14 -8.12 9.66 1.95
CA GLN A 14 -7.46 8.35 2.01
C GLN A 14 -5.93 8.49 2.04
N GLY A 15 -5.36 9.40 1.25
CA GLY A 15 -3.90 9.59 1.14
C GLY A 15 -3.20 10.17 2.38
N THR A 16 -3.92 10.56 3.43
CA THR A 16 -3.30 11.13 4.64
C THR A 16 -3.37 10.21 5.86
N THR A 17 -4.41 9.37 5.93
CA THR A 17 -4.60 8.43 7.06
C THR A 17 -4.19 7.01 6.71
N ASN A 18 -4.57 6.52 5.51
CA ASN A 18 -4.27 5.14 5.11
C ASN A 18 -2.78 4.93 4.85
N ASP A 19 -2.12 5.92 4.24
CA ASP A 19 -0.73 5.82 3.81
C ASP A 19 0.21 5.74 5.03
N LYS A 20 -0.13 6.44 6.11
CA LYS A 20 0.60 6.38 7.38
C LYS A 20 0.42 5.04 8.09
N GLU A 21 -0.79 4.47 8.08
CA GLU A 21 -1.04 3.14 8.63
C GLU A 21 -0.28 2.08 7.84
N LEU A 22 -0.34 2.13 6.51
CA LEU A 22 0.38 1.20 5.64
C LEU A 22 1.90 1.30 5.89
N ALA A 23 2.45 2.51 5.92
CA ALA A 23 3.88 2.71 6.19
C ALA A 23 4.28 2.21 7.58
N LYS A 24 3.43 2.40 8.61
CA LYS A 24 3.69 1.89 9.96
C LYS A 24 3.70 0.36 10.00
N GLU A 25 2.80 -0.27 9.26
CA GLU A 25 2.77 -1.73 9.17
C GLU A 25 3.94 -2.30 8.39
N LEU A 26 4.29 -1.72 7.24
CA LEU A 26 5.47 -2.11 6.48
C LEU A 26 6.75 -1.98 7.31
N LYS A 27 6.84 -0.93 8.15
CA LYS A 27 7.93 -0.75 9.11
C LYS A 27 7.96 -1.87 10.16
N SER A 28 6.81 -2.33 10.62
CA SER A 28 6.74 -3.42 11.61
C SER A 28 7.19 -4.78 11.06
N MET A 29 7.18 -4.96 9.74
CA MET A 29 7.61 -6.18 9.06
C MET A 29 9.13 -6.29 8.89
N GLY A 30 9.91 -5.32 9.39
CA GLY A 30 11.38 -5.37 9.35
C GLY A 30 11.99 -5.14 7.97
N LEU A 31 11.23 -4.59 7.02
CA LEU A 31 11.72 -4.25 5.68
C LEU A 31 12.74 -3.10 5.70
N SER A 32 13.64 -3.07 4.73
CA SER A 32 14.52 -1.91 4.51
C SER A 32 13.71 -0.68 4.11
N VAL A 33 14.23 0.53 4.34
CA VAL A 33 13.53 1.78 3.99
C VAL A 33 13.24 1.85 2.48
N ASP A 34 14.18 1.42 1.63
CA ASP A 34 13.97 1.34 0.18
C ASP A 34 12.86 0.35 -0.19
N ASP A 35 12.85 -0.85 0.42
CA ASP A 35 11.79 -1.84 0.17
C ASP A 35 10.42 -1.33 0.63
N GLN A 36 10.36 -0.60 1.75
CA GLN A 36 9.13 0.04 2.21
C GLN A 36 8.62 1.06 1.19
N LEU A 37 9.51 1.91 0.65
CA LEU A 37 9.15 2.92 -0.35
C LEU A 37 8.69 2.29 -1.67
N ASP A 38 9.36 1.23 -2.10
CA ASP A 38 9.03 0.49 -3.31
C ASP A 38 7.66 -0.17 -3.21
N VAL A 39 7.40 -0.89 -2.12
CA VAL A 39 6.11 -1.54 -1.87
C VAL A 39 5.00 -0.50 -1.73
N LEU A 40 5.24 0.56 -0.95
CA LEU A 40 4.24 1.61 -0.73
C LEU A 40 3.88 2.29 -2.06
N THR A 41 4.88 2.69 -2.85
CA THR A 41 4.65 3.33 -4.16
C THR A 41 3.91 2.41 -5.11
N TYR A 42 4.24 1.11 -5.11
CA TYR A 42 3.59 0.13 -5.96
C TYR A 42 2.14 -0.12 -5.58
N MET A 43 1.87 -0.28 -4.28
CA MET A 43 0.52 -0.50 -3.76
C MET A 43 -0.36 0.74 -3.96
N LEU A 44 0.16 1.94 -3.77
CA LEU A 44 -0.60 3.17 -4.01
C LEU A 44 -0.99 3.35 -5.48
N LYS A 45 -0.22 2.78 -6.42
CA LYS A 45 -0.59 2.73 -7.85
C LYS A 45 -1.67 1.69 -8.16
N LYS A 46 -1.89 0.72 -7.28
CA LYS A 46 -2.84 -0.40 -7.43
C LYS A 46 -3.82 -0.42 -6.25
N PRO A 47 -4.93 0.34 -6.30
CA PRO A 47 -5.87 0.43 -5.18
C PRO A 47 -6.42 -0.92 -4.71
N GLU A 48 -6.48 -1.93 -5.60
CA GLU A 48 -6.82 -3.31 -5.27
C GLU A 48 -5.85 -3.98 -4.27
N TYR A 49 -4.57 -3.58 -4.28
CA TYR A 49 -3.55 -4.11 -3.37
C TYR A 49 -3.68 -3.49 -1.98
N VAL A 50 -4.01 -2.20 -1.93
CA VAL A 50 -4.33 -1.51 -0.66
C VAL A 50 -5.56 -2.13 -0.02
N ALA A 51 -6.61 -2.40 -0.82
CA ALA A 51 -7.82 -3.07 -0.32
C ALA A 51 -7.49 -4.48 0.21
N THR A 52 -6.75 -5.28 -0.57
CA THR A 52 -6.35 -6.64 -0.18
C THR A 52 -5.52 -6.63 1.11
N PHE A 53 -4.52 -5.75 1.20
CA PHE A 53 -3.66 -5.62 2.39
C PHE A 53 -4.44 -5.30 3.66
N LYS A 54 -5.47 -4.47 3.56
CA LYS A 54 -6.36 -4.14 4.68
C LYS A 54 -7.27 -5.29 5.10
N SER A 55 -7.64 -6.16 4.16
CA SER A 55 -8.53 -7.30 4.40
C SER A 55 -7.83 -8.54 4.95
N ILE A 56 -6.50 -8.59 4.93
CA ILE A 56 -5.69 -9.69 5.43
C ILE A 56 -4.86 -9.24 6.62
N ASP A 57 -4.44 -10.15 7.49
CA ASP A 57 -3.65 -9.85 8.70
C ASP A 57 -2.61 -10.95 8.99
N GLY A 58 -1.77 -10.70 9.99
CA GLY A 58 -0.72 -11.63 10.44
C GLY A 58 0.22 -12.09 9.32
N GLU A 59 0.53 -13.38 9.32
CA GLU A 59 1.46 -14.01 8.38
C GLU A 59 1.03 -13.86 6.91
N ILE A 60 -0.28 -13.85 6.64
CA ILE A 60 -0.80 -13.69 5.27
C ILE A 60 -0.46 -12.30 4.73
N ARG A 61 -0.51 -11.28 5.59
CA ARG A 61 -0.15 -9.91 5.23
C ARG A 61 1.34 -9.79 4.92
N GLU A 62 2.19 -10.41 5.72
CA GLU A 62 3.64 -10.44 5.47
C GLU A 62 4.00 -11.16 4.16
N ALA A 63 3.35 -12.29 3.90
CA ALA A 63 3.52 -13.04 2.66
C ALA A 63 3.06 -12.23 1.44
N PHE A 64 1.96 -11.50 1.57
CA PHE A 64 1.46 -10.60 0.53
C PHE A 64 2.48 -9.48 0.23
N VAL A 65 3.01 -8.80 1.24
CA VAL A 65 4.03 -7.76 1.05
C VAL A 65 5.29 -8.31 0.41
N THR A 66 5.73 -9.50 0.83
CA THR A 66 6.87 -10.19 0.21
C THR A 66 6.62 -10.47 -1.27
N ARG A 67 5.40 -10.86 -1.64
CA ARG A 67 5.00 -11.06 -3.04
C ARG A 67 5.03 -9.76 -3.82
N VAL A 68 4.47 -8.69 -3.26
CA VAL A 68 4.49 -7.36 -3.88
C VAL A 68 5.92 -6.91 -4.13
N LEU A 69 6.82 -7.06 -3.15
CA LEU A 69 8.22 -6.67 -3.29
C LEU A 69 8.92 -7.44 -4.42
N ARG A 70 8.64 -8.75 -4.58
CA ARG A 70 9.16 -9.55 -5.71
C ARG A 70 8.66 -9.03 -7.05
N GLU A 71 7.39 -8.62 -7.13
CA GLU A 71 6.79 -8.07 -8.35
C GLU A 71 7.40 -6.71 -8.72
N VAL A 72 7.65 -5.86 -7.73
CA VAL A 72 8.37 -4.58 -7.93
C VAL A 72 9.77 -4.82 -8.48
N ARG A 73 10.50 -5.77 -7.88
CA ARG A 73 11.87 -6.10 -8.30
C ARG A 73 11.93 -6.77 -9.67
N SER A 74 10.91 -7.52 -10.06
CA SER A 74 10.81 -8.16 -11.38
C SER A 74 10.36 -7.21 -12.50
N SER A 75 9.78 -6.06 -12.16
CA SER A 75 9.38 -5.02 -13.13
C SER A 75 10.47 -3.97 -13.36
N ARG A 76 11.64 -4.13 -12.74
CA ARG A 76 12.86 -3.32 -12.99
C ARG A 76 13.77 -4.04 -13.97
#